data_AF-A0A7X7U0G8-F1
#
_entry.id   AF-A0A7X7U0G8-F1
#
_cell.length_a   1.000
_cell.length_b   1.000
_cell.length_c   1.000
_cell.angle_alpha   90.00
_cell.angle_beta   90.00
_cell.angle_gamma   90.00
#
_symmetry.space_group_name_H-M   'P 1'
#
loop_
_entity.id
_entity.type
_entity.pdbx_description
1 polymer ?
#
loop_
_entity_poly.entity_id
_entity_poly.type
_entity_poly.pdbx_seq_one_letter_code
_entity_poly.pdbx_strand_id
1 'polypeptide(L)'
;YGLLLEIGADGQIRYLHRSPVAAQGGTDLYSNANYADGVWYHVGIVKSAEAMTIYVNGVAAATMASATPFDQALQKLALGVLRSEEPSRYFPGAMDEFSLYGRVLSDAEMASLAGRTKPFDKP
;
A
#
# COMPACT_ATOMS: atom_id res chain seq x y z
N TYR A 1 7.97 -12.43 0.65
CA TYR A 1 7.59 -11.08 1.14
C TYR A 1 6.64 -11.22 2.32
N GLY A 2 6.76 -10.32 3.30
CA GLY A 2 5.86 -10.23 4.47
C GLY A 2 4.76 -9.18 4.30
N LEU A 3 4.98 -8.20 3.44
CA LEU A 3 4.04 -7.18 3.05
C LEU A 3 4.02 -7.07 1.53
N LEU A 4 2.84 -6.82 0.95
CA LEU A 4 2.69 -6.59 -0.48
C LEU A 4 1.58 -5.56 -0.71
N LEU A 5 1.89 -4.59 -1.55
CA LEU A 5 0.96 -3.66 -2.15
C LEU A 5 1.01 -3.87 -3.65
N GLU A 6 -0.14 -4.15 -4.26
CA GLU A 6 -0.24 -4.39 -5.69
C GLU A 6 -1.56 -3.88 -6.27
N ILE A 7 -1.62 -3.78 -7.59
CA ILE A 7 -2.84 -3.52 -8.35
C ILE A 7 -3.19 -4.77 -9.16
N GLY A 8 -4.44 -5.20 -9.09
CA GLY A 8 -5.00 -6.26 -9.92
C GLY A 8 -5.19 -5.80 -11.36
N ALA A 9 -5.35 -6.75 -12.28
CA ALA A 9 -5.62 -6.45 -13.69
C ALA A 9 -6.98 -5.75 -13.92
N ASP A 10 -7.86 -5.80 -12.92
CA ASP A 10 -9.13 -5.09 -12.88
C ASP A 10 -9.01 -3.67 -12.27
N GLY A 11 -7.81 -3.26 -11.85
CA GLY A 11 -7.56 -1.98 -11.20
C GLY A 11 -7.82 -1.97 -9.69
N GLN A 12 -8.17 -3.10 -9.06
CA GLN A 12 -8.36 -3.16 -7.61
C GLN A 12 -7.00 -3.20 -6.88
N ILE A 13 -6.82 -2.37 -5.86
CA ILE A 13 -5.60 -2.38 -5.04
C ILE A 13 -5.73 -3.44 -3.96
N ARG A 14 -4.69 -4.25 -3.81
CA ARG A 14 -4.58 -5.25 -2.75
C ARG A 14 -3.42 -4.93 -1.82
N TYR A 15 -3.72 -4.96 -0.53
CA TYR A 15 -2.77 -4.93 0.56
C TYR A 15 -2.77 -6.27 1.30
N LEU A 16 -1.67 -7.00 1.20
CA LEU A 16 -1.45 -8.27 1.90
C LEU A 16 -0.42 -8.10 3.01
N HIS A 17 -0.77 -8.58 4.21
CA HIS A 17 0.16 -8.72 5.33
C HIS A 17 0.28 -10.18 5.78
N ARG A 18 1.51 -10.67 5.93
CA ARG A 18 1.84 -12.01 6.40
C ARG A 18 2.66 -11.93 7.69
N SER A 19 2.16 -12.55 8.74
CA SER A 19 2.90 -12.80 9.97
C SER A 19 2.69 -14.27 10.40
N PRO A 20 3.75 -15.08 10.57
CA PRO A 20 5.16 -14.74 10.36
C PRO A 20 5.50 -14.50 8.87
N VAL A 21 6.62 -13.83 8.60
CA VAL A 21 7.13 -13.60 7.24
C VAL A 21 7.36 -14.97 6.58
N ALA A 22 6.96 -15.08 5.31
CA ALA A 22 7.02 -16.31 4.52
C ALA A 22 6.05 -17.44 4.95
N ALA A 23 5.10 -17.17 5.85
CA ALA A 23 3.96 -18.08 6.06
C ALA A 23 3.16 -18.31 4.76
N GLN A 24 2.59 -19.51 4.62
CA GLN A 24 1.53 -19.74 3.64
C GLN A 24 0.25 -19.02 4.11
N GLY A 25 -0.40 -18.27 3.21
CA GLY A 25 -1.57 -17.44 3.54
C GLY A 25 -1.22 -16.00 3.92
N GLY A 26 -2.12 -15.32 4.62
CA GLY A 26 -1.98 -13.93 5.09
C GLY A 26 -3.32 -13.21 5.14
N THR A 27 -3.31 -11.99 5.67
CA THR A 27 -4.48 -11.12 5.74
C THR A 27 -4.50 -10.20 4.53
N ASP A 28 -5.55 -10.33 3.72
CA ASP A 28 -5.79 -9.49 2.55
C ASP A 28 -6.80 -8.39 2.87
N LEU A 29 -6.50 -7.19 2.36
CA LEU A 29 -7.42 -6.08 2.28
C LEU A 29 -7.44 -5.60 0.83
N TYR A 30 -8.63 -5.36 0.28
CA TYR A 30 -8.82 -4.86 -1.07
C TYR A 30 -9.48 -3.48 -1.02
N SER A 31 -9.12 -2.59 -1.94
CA SER A 31 -9.81 -1.31 -2.10
C SER A 31 -11.28 -1.54 -2.49
N ASN A 32 -12.16 -0.65 -2.03
CA ASN A 32 -13.59 -0.70 -2.37
C ASN A 32 -13.93 -0.21 -3.79
N ALA A 33 -12.92 0.16 -4.58
CA ALA A 33 -13.02 0.66 -5.93
C ALA A 33 -11.87 0.14 -6.80
N ASN A 34 -12.06 0.29 -8.11
CA ASN A 34 -11.08 0.03 -9.16
C ASN A 34 -10.50 1.35 -9.66
N TYR A 35 -9.21 1.37 -9.96
CA TYR A 35 -8.48 2.55 -10.42
C TYR A 35 -8.02 2.36 -11.86
N ALA A 36 -8.19 3.40 -12.67
CA ALA A 36 -7.97 3.33 -14.12
C ALA A 36 -6.48 3.44 -14.46
N ASP A 37 -6.08 2.77 -15.53
CA ASP A 37 -4.72 2.91 -16.08
C ASP A 37 -4.47 4.32 -16.65
N GLY A 38 -3.19 4.70 -16.73
CA GLY A 38 -2.76 5.96 -17.33
C GLY A 38 -3.03 7.22 -16.48
N VAL A 39 -3.48 7.05 -15.23
CA VAL A 39 -3.75 8.14 -14.29
C VAL A 39 -2.80 8.04 -13.09
N TRP A 40 -2.29 9.19 -12.63
CA TRP A 40 -1.50 9.26 -11.40
C TRP A 40 -2.39 9.15 -10.16
N TYR A 41 -2.02 8.27 -9.24
CA TYR A 41 -2.64 8.13 -7.93
C TYR A 41 -1.58 8.17 -6.85
N HIS A 42 -1.85 8.89 -5.76
CA HIS A 42 -1.12 8.69 -4.52
C HIS A 42 -1.73 7.48 -3.79
N VAL A 43 -0.97 6.41 -3.61
CA VAL A 43 -1.41 5.20 -2.91
C VAL A 43 -0.58 5.03 -1.65
N GLY A 44 -1.24 4.74 -0.53
CA GLY A 44 -0.55 4.40 0.71
C GLY A 44 -1.28 3.32 1.50
N ILE A 45 -0.54 2.64 2.36
CA ILE A 45 -1.08 1.64 3.28
C ILE A 45 -0.60 1.94 4.69
N VAL A 46 -1.46 1.67 5.67
CA VAL A 46 -1.14 1.85 7.09
C VAL A 46 -1.47 0.57 7.82
N LYS A 47 -0.55 0.11 8.67
CA LYS A 47 -0.76 -0.95 9.66
C LYS A 47 -0.61 -0.35 11.05
N SER A 48 -1.69 -0.35 11.82
CA SER A 48 -1.65 -0.08 13.26
C SER A 48 -1.64 -1.39 14.04
N ALA A 49 -1.65 -1.33 15.38
CA ALA A 49 -1.85 -2.51 16.22
C ALA A 49 -3.20 -3.19 15.97
N GLU A 50 -4.21 -2.44 15.54
CA GLU A 50 -5.61 -2.88 15.52
C GLU A 50 -6.21 -2.94 14.11
N ALA A 51 -5.59 -2.30 13.11
CA ALA A 51 -6.19 -2.15 11.79
C ALA A 51 -5.16 -2.15 10.64
N MET A 52 -5.67 -2.50 9.46
CA MET A 52 -5.05 -2.29 8.15
C MET A 52 -5.91 -1.31 7.35
N THR A 53 -5.28 -0.35 6.69
CA THR A 53 -5.98 0.65 5.85
C THR A 53 -5.25 0.86 4.54
N ILE A 54 -6.01 0.94 3.45
CA ILE A 54 -5.57 1.41 2.13
C ILE A 54 -6.06 2.84 1.95
N TYR A 55 -5.18 3.74 1.51
CA TYR A 55 -5.50 5.11 1.13
C TYR A 55 -5.24 5.30 -0.36
N VAL A 56 -6.17 5.98 -1.04
CA VAL A 56 -5.96 6.46 -2.41
C VAL A 56 -6.30 7.93 -2.50
N ASN A 57 -5.36 8.68 -3.08
CA ASN A 57 -5.34 10.13 -3.10
C ASN A 57 -5.54 10.75 -1.71
N GLY A 58 -5.11 10.06 -0.64
CA GLY A 58 -5.22 10.57 0.74
C GLY A 58 -6.57 10.35 1.42
N VAL A 59 -7.48 9.56 0.82
CA VAL A 59 -8.74 9.13 1.44
C VAL A 59 -8.71 7.63 1.66
N ALA A 60 -9.23 7.14 2.79
CA ALA A 60 -9.32 5.72 3.07
C ALA A 60 -10.22 5.03 2.04
N ALA A 61 -9.62 4.15 1.22
CA ALA A 61 -10.30 3.33 0.22
C ALA A 61 -10.77 1.99 0.80
N ALA A 62 -10.14 1.51 1.87
CA ALA A 62 -10.62 0.36 2.64
C ALA A 62 -9.96 0.35 4.02
N THR A 63 -10.69 -0.10 5.04
CA THR A 63 -10.17 -0.33 6.39
C THR A 63 -10.73 -1.64 6.92
N MET A 64 -9.90 -2.41 7.61
CA MET A 64 -10.31 -3.64 8.29
C MET A 64 -9.61 -3.77 9.64
N ALA A 65 -10.35 -4.25 10.65
CA ALA A 65 -9.77 -4.64 11.92
C ALA A 65 -8.82 -5.83 11.73
N SER A 66 -7.58 -5.68 12.18
CA SER A 66 -6.54 -6.71 12.06
C SER A 66 -5.51 -6.53 13.18
N ALA A 67 -5.61 -7.40 14.19
CA ALA A 67 -4.66 -7.49 15.30
C ALA A 67 -3.39 -8.29 14.97
N THR A 68 -3.22 -8.76 13.72
CA THR A 68 -2.01 -9.48 13.29
C THR A 68 -0.77 -8.62 13.58
N PRO A 69 0.20 -9.10 14.36
CA PRO A 69 1.35 -8.32 14.76
C PRO A 69 2.27 -8.06 13.56
N PHE A 70 2.86 -6.87 13.55
CA PHE A 70 3.97 -6.51 12.67
C PHE A 70 5.24 -6.48 13.53
N ASP A 71 5.73 -7.65 13.89
CA ASP A 71 6.80 -7.88 14.88
C ASP A 71 8.09 -8.42 14.24
N GLN A 72 8.12 -8.53 12.91
CA GLN A 72 9.27 -9.03 12.16
C GLN A 72 9.89 -7.95 11.28
N ALA A 73 11.21 -7.91 11.25
CA ALA A 73 11.95 -7.01 10.38
C ALA A 73 11.82 -7.44 8.91
N LEU A 74 11.34 -6.53 8.06
CA LEU A 74 11.36 -6.72 6.61
C LEU A 74 12.80 -6.61 6.10
N GLN A 75 13.40 -7.74 5.73
CA GLN A 75 14.81 -7.82 5.33
C GLN A 75 15.07 -7.29 3.92
N LYS A 76 14.03 -7.22 3.07
CA LYS A 76 14.15 -6.88 1.65
C LYS A 76 12.96 -6.03 1.21
N LEU A 77 13.25 -5.02 0.41
CA LEU A 77 12.27 -4.18 -0.27
C LEU A 77 12.46 -4.37 -1.77
N ALA A 78 11.35 -4.61 -2.49
CA ALA A 78 11.31 -4.64 -3.93
C ALA A 78 10.19 -3.70 -4.40
N LEU A 79 10.47 -2.90 -5.42
CA LEU A 79 9.51 -1.99 -6.03
C LEU A 79 9.27 -2.44 -7.47
N GLY A 80 8.00 -2.40 -7.89
CA GLY A 80 7.58 -2.77 -9.25
C GLY A 80 7.67 -4.25 -9.60
N VAL A 81 8.03 -5.10 -8.64
CA VAL A 81 8.14 -6.55 -8.81
C VAL A 81 7.86 -7.23 -7.47
N LEU A 82 7.37 -8.48 -7.50
CA LEU A 82 7.04 -9.23 -6.29
C LEU A 82 8.24 -9.46 -5.35
N ARG A 83 9.40 -9.78 -5.92
CA ARG A 83 10.66 -10.05 -5.22
C ARG A 83 11.82 -9.94 -6.21
N SER A 84 13.00 -9.57 -5.73
CA SER A 84 14.18 -9.31 -6.58
C SER A 84 14.89 -10.57 -7.06
N GLU A 85 14.82 -11.68 -6.30
CA GLU A 85 15.53 -12.92 -6.64
C GLU A 85 14.84 -13.74 -7.72
N GLU A 86 13.50 -13.66 -7.76
CA GLU A 86 12.67 -14.35 -8.74
C GLU A 86 11.61 -13.37 -9.28
N PRO A 87 12.01 -12.50 -10.22
CA PRO A 87 11.15 -11.45 -10.76
C PRO A 87 9.86 -12.00 -11.39
N SER A 88 8.73 -11.54 -10.87
CA SER A 88 7.39 -11.90 -11.34
C SER A 88 6.40 -10.82 -10.89
N ARG A 89 5.20 -10.82 -11.49
CA ARG A 89 4.10 -9.88 -11.14
C ARG A 89 4.56 -8.42 -11.19
N TYR A 90 5.10 -8.05 -12.34
CA TYR A 90 5.60 -6.70 -12.58
C TYR A 90 4.47 -5.67 -12.50
N PHE A 91 4.78 -4.50 -11.96
CA PHE A 91 3.93 -3.32 -12.08
C PHE A 91 4.23 -2.63 -13.41
N PRO A 92 3.28 -2.58 -14.36
CA PRO A 92 3.52 -2.03 -15.71
C PRO A 92 3.28 -0.51 -15.77
N GLY A 93 3.67 0.23 -14.73
CA GLY A 93 3.41 1.67 -14.59
C GLY A 93 4.59 2.46 -14.04
N ALA A 94 4.45 3.78 -14.02
CA ALA A 94 5.42 4.68 -13.42
C ALA A 94 5.21 4.80 -11.91
N MET A 95 6.29 4.98 -11.16
CA MET A 95 6.29 5.26 -9.73
C MET A 95 7.13 6.50 -9.46
N ASP A 96 6.69 7.32 -8.51
CA ASP A 96 7.41 8.50 -8.05
C ASP A 96 7.16 8.70 -6.54
N GLU A 97 8.06 9.43 -5.88
CA GLU A 97 7.94 9.84 -4.46
C GLU A 97 7.67 8.70 -3.45
N PHE A 98 8.50 7.65 -3.50
CA PHE A 98 8.40 6.53 -2.56
C PHE A 98 8.84 6.91 -1.14
N SER A 99 8.00 6.61 -0.15
CA SER A 99 8.28 6.82 1.28
C SER A 99 7.88 5.62 2.13
N LEU A 100 8.65 5.35 3.20
CA LEU A 100 8.35 4.31 4.19
C LEU A 100 8.55 4.87 5.60
N TYR A 101 7.56 4.64 6.48
CA TYR A 101 7.55 5.17 7.84
C TYR A 101 7.51 4.04 8.87
N GLY A 102 8.35 4.15 9.91
CA GLY A 102 8.36 3.24 11.05
C GLY A 102 7.28 3.53 12.10
N ARG A 103 6.19 4.21 11.72
CA ARG A 103 5.09 4.59 12.61
C ARG A 103 3.77 4.60 11.86
N VAL A 104 2.67 4.58 12.62
CA VAL A 104 1.32 4.77 12.09
C VAL A 104 1.18 6.24 11.65
N LEU A 105 0.76 6.46 10.41
CA LEU A 105 0.37 7.78 9.92
C LEU A 105 -1.13 7.98 10.14
N SER A 106 -1.52 9.19 10.50
CA SER A 106 -2.91 9.63 10.62
C SER A 106 -3.54 9.95 9.25
N ASP A 107 -4.87 9.98 9.20
CA ASP A 107 -5.63 10.37 8.00
C ASP A 107 -5.20 11.74 7.47
N ALA A 108 -4.93 12.70 8.37
CA ALA A 108 -4.48 14.04 8.00
C ALA A 108 -3.08 14.03 7.35
N GLU A 109 -2.16 13.20 7.86
CA GLU A 109 -0.84 13.03 7.26
C GLU A 109 -0.93 12.37 5.88
N MET A 110 -1.77 11.35 5.74
CA MET A 110 -2.03 10.70 4.45
C MET A 110 -2.66 11.66 3.43
N ALA A 111 -3.60 12.50 3.86
CA ALA A 111 -4.17 13.55 3.02
C ALA A 111 -3.10 14.59 2.61
N SER A 112 -2.20 14.93 3.52
CA SER A 112 -1.11 15.88 3.24
C SER A 112 -0.10 15.33 2.24
N LEU A 113 0.30 14.08 2.38
CA LEU A 113 1.20 13.41 1.43
C LEU A 113 0.59 13.28 0.04
N ALA A 114 -0.73 13.09 -0.04
CA ALA A 114 -1.46 13.09 -1.31
C ALA A 114 -1.66 14.48 -1.92
N GLY A 115 -1.10 15.54 -1.33
CA GLY A 115 -1.27 16.91 -1.80
C GLY A 115 -2.67 17.49 -1.59
N ARG A 116 -3.53 16.87 -0.77
CA ARG A 116 -4.89 17.40 -0.49
C ARG A 116 -4.90 18.58 0.48
N THR A 117 -3.80 18.85 1.19
CA THR A 117 -3.72 19.92 2.21
C THR A 117 -3.07 21.20 1.71
N LYS A 118 -2.52 21.20 0.50
CA LYS A 118 -2.04 22.41 -0.19
C LYS A 118 -2.98 22.71 -1.36
N PRO A 119 -3.18 23.98 -1.76
CA PRO A 119 -3.78 24.27 -3.05
C PRO A 119 -2.98 23.49 -4.10
N PHE A 120 -3.66 22.70 -4.94
CA PHE A 120 -3.02 22.10 -6.10
C PHE A 120 -2.49 23.27 -6.95
N ASP A 121 -1.17 23.48 -6.96
CA ASP A 121 -0.54 24.20 -8.05
C ASP A 121 -0.79 23.35 -9.28
N LYS A 122 -1.83 23.71 -10.03
CA LYS A 122 -2.06 23.16 -11.36
C LYS A 122 -0.88 23.56 -12.24
N PRO A 123 -0.46 22.70 -13.18
CA PRO A 123 0.44 23.13 -14.23
C PRO A 123 -0.14 24.32 -15.01
#